data_AF-A0A2E5E9F1-F1
#
_entry.id   AF-A0A2E5E9F1-F1
#
_cell.length_a   1.000
_cell.length_b   1.000
_cell.length_c   1.000
_cell.angle_alpha   90.00
_cell.angle_beta   90.00
_cell.angle_gamma   90.00
#
_symmetry.space_group_name_H-M   'P 1'
#
loop_
_entity.id
_entity.type
_entity.pdbx_description
1 polymer ?
#
loop_
_entity_poly.entity_id
_entity_poly.type
_entity_poly.pdbx_seq_one_letter_code
_entity_poly.pdbx_strand_id
1 'polypeptide(L)'
;MLGVRAEDSYSGILLSVGGGHDQIGVSRMGFNHLVCAVSVSLSTASLAAMPWDVTPTEYIRIVDGQEVSLSMDVSRIACFQSGVVSPATAARSLASYGVNTETLVPSGSNGWMYAEFLETQTVDSVTESVNRMARSGDVDFVSPVFLAGTHSLPWIVTRDIIVSIDPSLAIDAREDLLASIPGGIIEEQVGGMNGVVLIETDLTNAFEVLDLVKGLDARPEIRFAQTDAIWWAVHHGGAPNDPLWSQMWALEQASDQDMDALGAWAITTGDPDILVAIFDDGLDQDHPDVNQIQGYNFTGTGNDGDHEDVCDGHGTCVASCVSGILNNGIGAVGIAPSSRTVGMKIFNSISFFGFCLGFLESQDSWTIAGLNQAQAIGAKVTNSSWGGGAASSAVNAAFDSTRAAGLLHVAAAGNDGSTNISWPVSHGSLLAVSALSSNGNLASFSTSGIGLFCSAPGEGIWCADAVGADGFASGDTTQIDGTSFASPYVAGVAALVYSMDPSLTPDEVEQIMADTAVDRGSSGYDTQYGWGFVNAQAAVEAVDVETPCVGDIDGNNAVDVNDVLSLISAFGPCQSCDEDLDDNGAVDVNDILTLIGNYGPCE
;
A
#
# COMPACT_ATOMS: atom_id res chain seq x y z
N MET A 1 17.21 -32.83 44.02
CA MET A 1 16.21 -33.74 44.61
C MET A 1 14.87 -33.03 44.58
N LEU A 2 13.92 -33.58 43.81
CA LEU A 2 12.43 -33.50 43.89
C LEU A 2 11.78 -32.11 44.07
N GLY A 3 10.83 -31.62 43.26
CA GLY A 3 10.08 -32.19 42.13
C GLY A 3 8.60 -31.73 42.14
N VAL A 4 8.03 -31.57 40.92
CA VAL A 4 6.62 -31.82 40.50
C VAL A 4 5.53 -30.81 40.97
N ARG A 5 4.74 -30.07 40.14
CA ARG A 5 3.80 -30.26 38.99
C ARG A 5 2.36 -30.70 39.35
N ALA A 6 1.38 -29.97 38.77
CA ALA A 6 -0.01 -30.35 38.38
C ALA A 6 -1.03 -30.67 39.51
N GLU A 7 -2.36 -30.54 39.43
CA GLU A 7 -3.42 -29.88 38.62
C GLU A 7 -4.77 -30.27 39.30
N ASP A 8 -5.84 -29.54 38.99
CA ASP A 8 -7.25 -29.99 38.85
C ASP A 8 -8.25 -30.23 40.01
N SER A 9 -9.37 -29.47 39.90
CA SER A 9 -10.78 -29.94 39.68
C SER A 9 -11.88 -29.89 40.77
N TYR A 10 -12.91 -29.08 40.47
CA TYR A 10 -14.39 -29.28 40.41
C TYR A 10 -15.33 -29.59 41.61
N SER A 11 -16.43 -28.79 41.64
CA SER A 11 -17.88 -29.04 41.96
C SER A 11 -18.32 -29.37 43.41
N GLY A 12 -19.46 -28.94 44.00
CA GLY A 12 -20.68 -28.18 43.65
C GLY A 12 -21.69 -28.25 44.85
N ILE A 13 -22.70 -27.34 44.99
CA ILE A 13 -24.18 -27.61 44.97
C ILE A 13 -25.01 -27.17 46.25
N LEU A 14 -26.24 -26.64 46.01
CA LEU A 14 -27.57 -26.68 46.75
C LEU A 14 -28.15 -25.54 47.69
N LEU A 15 -29.20 -24.85 47.18
CA LEU A 15 -30.59 -24.43 47.62
C LEU A 15 -31.02 -23.92 49.05
N SER A 16 -31.85 -22.84 49.13
CA SER A 16 -33.31 -22.81 49.54
C SER A 16 -33.93 -21.48 50.14
N VAL A 17 -35.00 -21.01 49.47
CA VAL A 17 -36.29 -20.19 49.65
C VAL A 17 -36.84 -19.56 50.97
N GLY A 18 -37.58 -18.40 50.86
CA GLY A 18 -38.87 -18.12 51.59
C GLY A 18 -39.44 -16.66 51.78
N GLY A 19 -40.66 -16.33 51.24
CA GLY A 19 -41.71 -15.49 51.92
C GLY A 19 -42.50 -14.30 51.22
N GLY A 20 -43.80 -14.49 50.83
CA GLY A 20 -45.05 -13.82 51.36
C GLY A 20 -45.72 -12.47 50.89
N HIS A 21 -46.87 -12.58 50.18
CA HIS A 21 -48.23 -11.90 50.27
C HIS A 21 -48.70 -10.48 49.74
N ASP A 22 -49.83 -10.55 48.97
CA ASP A 22 -51.10 -9.73 48.82
C ASP A 22 -51.26 -8.36 48.10
N GLN A 23 -52.06 -8.34 46.99
CA GLN A 23 -53.36 -7.63 46.76
C GLN A 23 -53.73 -7.47 45.25
N ILE A 24 -55.04 -7.43 44.95
CA ILE A 24 -55.71 -7.57 43.63
C ILE A 24 -56.04 -6.22 42.97
N GLY A 25 -55.90 -6.09 41.64
CA GLY A 25 -56.45 -4.98 40.85
C GLY A 25 -56.28 -5.15 39.34
N VAL A 26 -57.39 -5.17 38.60
CA VAL A 26 -57.51 -5.52 37.17
C VAL A 26 -57.10 -4.35 36.25
N SER A 27 -56.41 -4.66 35.13
CA SER A 27 -56.65 -4.14 33.75
C SER A 27 -55.39 -3.66 32.99
N ARG A 28 -55.30 -4.17 31.75
CA ARG A 28 -54.61 -3.66 30.55
C ARG A 28 -53.10 -3.95 30.34
N MET A 29 -52.90 -4.88 29.38
CA MET A 29 -51.99 -4.85 28.24
C MET A 29 -50.55 -4.34 28.46
N GLY A 30 -49.62 -5.26 28.31
CA GLY A 30 -48.21 -5.00 28.00
C GLY A 30 -47.45 -6.32 27.96
N PHE A 31 -47.36 -6.96 26.80
CA PHE A 31 -46.45 -8.07 26.57
C PHE A 31 -45.02 -7.54 26.68
N ASN A 32 -44.33 -7.80 27.80
CA ASN A 32 -42.88 -7.75 27.86
C ASN A 32 -42.36 -9.16 27.55
N HIS A 33 -42.00 -9.39 26.28
CA HIS A 33 -41.06 -10.46 25.96
C HIS A 33 -39.68 -9.98 26.42
N LEU A 34 -39.17 -10.67 27.45
CA LEU A 34 -37.77 -10.68 27.81
C LEU A 34 -37.01 -11.29 26.63
N VAL A 35 -36.52 -10.45 25.70
CA VAL A 35 -35.55 -10.90 24.70
C VAL A 35 -34.21 -10.90 25.40
N CYS A 36 -33.76 -12.09 25.77
CA CYS A 36 -32.36 -12.34 26.08
C CYS A 36 -31.59 -12.14 24.76
N ALA A 37 -31.13 -10.92 24.53
CA ALA A 37 -30.21 -10.63 23.44
C ALA A 37 -28.87 -11.27 23.83
N VAL A 38 -28.65 -12.50 23.39
CA VAL A 38 -27.30 -13.00 23.20
C VAL A 38 -26.74 -12.20 22.04
N SER A 39 -26.07 -11.11 22.36
CA SER A 39 -25.17 -10.42 21.44
C SER A 39 -24.05 -11.41 21.11
N VAL A 40 -24.23 -12.16 20.03
CA VAL A 40 -23.10 -12.77 19.33
C VAL A 40 -22.33 -11.59 18.76
N SER A 41 -21.28 -11.18 19.47
CA SER A 41 -20.25 -10.34 18.88
C SER A 41 -19.67 -11.13 17.72
N LEU A 42 -20.06 -10.79 16.50
CA LEU A 42 -19.19 -11.01 15.35
C LEU A 42 -17.94 -10.22 15.70
N SER A 43 -16.88 -10.93 16.12
CA SER A 43 -15.55 -10.37 16.09
C SER A 43 -15.35 -9.91 14.66
N THR A 44 -15.33 -8.61 14.44
CA THR A 44 -14.69 -8.03 13.27
C THR A 44 -13.24 -8.47 13.38
N ALA A 45 -12.94 -9.63 12.77
CA ALA A 45 -11.57 -9.95 12.42
C ALA A 45 -11.06 -8.72 11.69
N SER A 46 -10.02 -8.10 12.25
CA SER A 46 -9.31 -7.01 11.60
C SER A 46 -9.01 -7.45 10.17
N LEU A 47 -9.39 -6.64 9.19
CA LEU A 47 -8.75 -6.66 7.87
C LEU A 47 -7.33 -6.07 8.02
N ALA A 48 -6.54 -6.62 8.94
CA ALA A 48 -5.11 -6.74 8.69
C ALA A 48 -5.03 -7.56 7.39
N ALA A 49 -4.19 -7.15 6.44
CA ALA A 49 -3.93 -7.91 5.22
C ALA A 49 -3.90 -9.40 5.58
N MET A 50 -4.94 -10.15 5.17
CA MET A 50 -4.98 -11.58 5.44
C MET A 50 -3.71 -12.13 4.78
N PRO A 51 -2.74 -12.70 5.52
CA PRO A 51 -1.54 -13.21 4.89
C PRO A 51 -1.98 -14.31 3.92
N TRP A 52 -1.79 -14.07 2.64
CA TRP A 52 -2.11 -15.03 1.59
C TRP A 52 -0.96 -16.04 1.51
N ASP A 53 -1.26 -17.34 1.55
CA ASP A 53 -0.25 -18.36 1.26
C ASP A 53 -0.10 -18.46 -0.27
N VAL A 54 0.73 -17.57 -0.83
CA VAL A 54 0.93 -17.40 -2.27
C VAL A 54 1.92 -18.41 -2.81
N THR A 55 1.52 -19.19 -3.81
CA THR A 55 2.45 -19.98 -4.62
C THR A 55 2.33 -19.58 -6.10
N PRO A 56 3.43 -19.24 -6.79
CA PRO A 56 3.42 -19.02 -8.23
C PRO A 56 2.90 -20.25 -8.98
N THR A 57 2.19 -20.05 -10.08
CA THR A 57 1.66 -21.14 -10.91
C THR A 57 1.89 -20.89 -12.39
N GLU A 58 1.79 -21.94 -13.21
CA GLU A 58 1.82 -21.83 -14.68
C GLU A 58 0.47 -21.36 -15.27
N TYR A 59 -0.52 -21.04 -14.42
CA TYR A 59 -1.82 -20.56 -14.88
C TYR A 59 -1.72 -19.09 -15.29
N ILE A 60 -2.18 -18.80 -16.50
CA ILE A 60 -2.12 -17.47 -17.11
C ILE A 60 -3.53 -17.03 -17.50
N ARG A 61 -3.76 -15.71 -17.52
CA ARG A 61 -4.91 -15.09 -18.19
C ARG A 61 -4.40 -14.17 -19.29
N ILE A 62 -5.16 -14.02 -20.37
CA ILE A 62 -4.79 -13.09 -21.45
C ILE A 62 -5.57 -11.79 -21.25
N VAL A 63 -4.87 -10.66 -21.22
CA VAL A 63 -5.47 -9.32 -21.14
C VAL A 63 -4.84 -8.48 -22.25
N ASP A 64 -5.65 -8.01 -23.18
CA ASP A 64 -5.21 -7.20 -24.32
C ASP A 64 -4.02 -7.81 -25.10
N GLY A 65 -4.03 -9.13 -25.22
CA GLY A 65 -2.98 -9.91 -25.92
C GLY A 65 -1.74 -10.22 -25.09
N GLN A 66 -1.69 -9.80 -23.82
CA GLN A 66 -0.57 -10.05 -22.91
C GLN A 66 -0.87 -11.21 -21.96
N GLU A 67 0.11 -12.10 -21.72
CA GLU A 67 -0.01 -13.16 -20.73
C GLU A 67 0.22 -12.62 -19.32
N VAL A 68 -0.80 -12.70 -18.47
CA VAL A 68 -0.75 -12.29 -17.06
C VAL A 68 -0.74 -13.53 -16.18
N SER A 69 0.38 -13.77 -15.50
CA SER A 69 0.53 -14.89 -14.56
C SER A 69 -0.42 -14.78 -13.37
N LEU A 70 -1.00 -15.91 -12.97
CA LEU A 70 -1.79 -16.04 -11.75
C LEU A 70 -0.99 -16.74 -10.66
N SER A 71 -1.12 -16.25 -9.43
CA SER A 71 -0.69 -17.01 -8.25
C SER A 71 -1.88 -17.70 -7.60
N MET A 72 -1.66 -18.79 -6.87
CA MET A 72 -2.72 -19.53 -6.19
C MET A 72 -2.61 -19.37 -4.69
N ASP A 73 -3.74 -19.08 -4.03
CA ASP A 73 -3.91 -19.21 -2.58
C ASP A 73 -4.15 -20.68 -2.24
N VAL A 74 -3.12 -21.32 -1.68
CA VAL A 74 -3.18 -22.74 -1.32
C VAL A 74 -3.86 -23.01 0.02
N SER A 75 -4.35 -21.97 0.70
CA SER A 75 -5.10 -22.10 1.95
C SER A 75 -6.62 -22.20 1.74
N ARG A 76 -7.13 -21.78 0.57
CA ARG A 76 -8.58 -21.62 0.33
C ARG A 76 -9.07 -22.25 -0.95
N ILE A 77 -10.37 -22.51 -0.98
CA ILE A 77 -11.10 -22.99 -2.15
C ILE A 77 -12.46 -22.31 -2.25
N ALA A 78 -12.92 -22.11 -3.49
CA ALA A 78 -14.25 -21.60 -3.79
C ALA A 78 -15.10 -22.70 -4.46
N CYS A 79 -16.37 -22.75 -4.13
CA CYS A 79 -17.32 -23.65 -4.77
C CYS A 79 -18.64 -22.94 -5.03
N PHE A 80 -19.35 -23.41 -6.04
CA PHE A 80 -20.68 -22.94 -6.38
C PHE A 80 -21.69 -24.09 -6.30
N GLN A 81 -22.86 -23.77 -5.79
CA GLN A 81 -24.03 -24.64 -5.84
C GLN A 81 -25.27 -23.85 -6.24
N SER A 82 -26.01 -24.37 -7.22
CA SER A 82 -27.28 -23.79 -7.66
C SER A 82 -28.35 -23.95 -6.59
N GLY A 83 -29.11 -22.87 -6.37
CA GLY A 83 -30.12 -22.77 -5.32
C GLY A 83 -29.56 -22.32 -3.97
N VAL A 84 -30.42 -21.74 -3.13
CA VAL A 84 -30.02 -21.28 -1.79
C VAL A 84 -29.75 -22.50 -0.91
N VAL A 85 -28.50 -22.92 -0.88
CA VAL A 85 -28.05 -24.00 -0.02
C VAL A 85 -27.70 -23.40 1.33
N SER A 86 -28.27 -23.93 2.42
CA SER A 86 -27.77 -23.58 3.74
C SER A 86 -26.31 -24.01 3.85
N PRO A 87 -25.41 -23.22 4.46
CA PRO A 87 -24.01 -23.61 4.66
C PRO A 87 -23.83 -25.04 5.20
N ALA A 88 -24.78 -25.53 6.01
CA ALA A 88 -24.80 -26.89 6.54
C ALA A 88 -24.95 -28.03 5.50
N THR A 89 -25.49 -27.76 4.32
CA THR A 89 -25.62 -28.76 3.25
C THR A 89 -24.37 -28.79 2.39
N ALA A 90 -23.80 -27.63 2.04
CA ALA A 90 -22.51 -27.54 1.37
C ALA A 90 -21.35 -28.07 2.24
N ALA A 91 -21.37 -27.80 3.54
CA ALA A 91 -20.41 -28.35 4.50
C ALA A 91 -20.33 -29.88 4.45
N ARG A 92 -21.47 -30.58 4.31
CA ARG A 92 -21.47 -32.06 4.23
C ARG A 92 -20.81 -32.59 2.95
N SER A 93 -20.96 -31.88 1.85
CA SER A 93 -20.28 -32.17 0.58
C SER A 93 -18.78 -31.90 0.67
N LEU A 94 -18.35 -30.84 1.37
CA LEU A 94 -16.96 -30.39 1.39
C LEU A 94 -16.08 -31.14 2.42
N ALA A 95 -16.66 -31.67 3.51
CA ALA A 95 -15.92 -32.34 4.58
C ALA A 95 -15.06 -33.52 4.12
N SER A 96 -15.45 -34.22 3.05
CA SER A 96 -14.70 -35.37 2.51
C SER A 96 -13.41 -34.99 1.77
N TYR A 97 -13.15 -33.70 1.57
CA TYR A 97 -12.07 -33.20 0.72
C TYR A 97 -11.00 -32.41 1.48
N GLY A 98 -10.95 -32.52 2.81
CA GLY A 98 -9.96 -31.82 3.63
C GLY A 98 -10.26 -30.32 3.82
N VAL A 99 -11.48 -29.90 3.49
CA VAL A 99 -11.97 -28.53 3.68
C VAL A 99 -12.48 -28.37 5.11
N ASN A 100 -12.08 -27.29 5.77
CA ASN A 100 -12.56 -26.91 7.09
C ASN A 100 -13.98 -26.34 6.98
N THR A 101 -14.99 -27.17 7.21
CA THR A 101 -16.39 -26.77 7.09
C THR A 101 -16.85 -25.70 8.07
N GLU A 102 -16.10 -25.47 9.15
CA GLU A 102 -16.39 -24.39 10.11
C GLU A 102 -16.04 -23.01 9.54
N THR A 103 -15.20 -22.95 8.51
CA THR A 103 -14.77 -21.73 7.81
C THR A 103 -15.61 -21.42 6.58
N LEU A 104 -16.69 -22.18 6.35
CA LEU A 104 -17.53 -22.00 5.16
C LEU A 104 -18.29 -20.67 5.23
N VAL A 105 -17.98 -19.75 4.32
CA VAL A 105 -18.60 -18.42 4.24
C VAL A 105 -19.29 -18.27 2.88
N PRO A 106 -20.57 -17.89 2.84
CA PRO A 106 -21.24 -17.55 1.58
C PRO A 106 -20.67 -16.25 0.99
N SER A 107 -20.48 -16.24 -0.33
CA SER A 107 -20.14 -15.04 -1.10
C SER A 107 -21.34 -14.11 -1.23
N GLY A 108 -21.08 -12.82 -1.50
CA GLY A 108 -22.10 -11.89 -1.96
C GLY A 108 -22.66 -12.26 -3.33
N SER A 109 -21.88 -12.98 -4.14
CA SER A 109 -22.35 -13.57 -5.40
C SER A 109 -23.17 -14.83 -5.09
N ASN A 110 -24.45 -14.81 -5.47
CA ASN A 110 -25.40 -15.89 -5.18
C ASN A 110 -24.85 -17.26 -5.61
N GLY A 111 -24.96 -18.25 -4.72
CA GLY A 111 -24.55 -19.64 -4.97
C GLY A 111 -23.08 -19.94 -4.70
N TRP A 112 -22.22 -18.92 -4.57
CA TRP A 112 -20.80 -19.08 -4.27
C TRP A 112 -20.52 -19.16 -2.77
N MET A 113 -19.56 -19.98 -2.39
CA MET A 113 -19.06 -20.13 -1.02
C MET A 113 -17.54 -20.30 -1.01
N TYR A 114 -16.90 -19.82 0.04
CA TYR A 114 -15.47 -19.93 0.30
C TYR A 114 -15.23 -20.79 1.54
N ALA A 115 -14.15 -21.57 1.56
CA ALA A 115 -13.70 -22.27 2.75
C ALA A 115 -12.19 -22.44 2.75
N GLU A 116 -11.61 -22.53 3.93
CA GLU A 116 -10.21 -22.88 4.14
C GLU A 116 -10.02 -24.40 4.10
N PHE A 117 -8.84 -24.85 3.73
CA PHE A 117 -8.42 -26.21 3.99
C PHE A 117 -8.11 -26.41 5.49
N LEU A 118 -8.19 -27.65 5.98
CA LEU A 118 -7.81 -27.98 7.37
C LEU A 118 -6.32 -27.71 7.66
N GLU A 119 -5.49 -27.78 6.63
CA GLU A 119 -4.05 -27.48 6.65
C GLU A 119 -3.68 -26.81 5.32
N THR A 120 -2.68 -25.91 5.32
CA THR A 120 -2.13 -25.30 4.10
C THR A 120 -1.72 -26.39 3.10
N GLN A 121 -2.14 -26.22 1.85
CA GLN A 121 -1.93 -27.20 0.79
C GLN A 121 -0.72 -26.84 -0.10
N THR A 122 -0.45 -27.68 -1.09
CA THR A 122 0.43 -27.37 -2.22
C THR A 122 -0.42 -27.11 -3.46
N VAL A 123 0.12 -26.44 -4.49
CA VAL A 123 -0.59 -26.24 -5.77
C VAL A 123 -1.10 -27.56 -6.35
N ASP A 124 -0.29 -28.62 -6.29
CA ASP A 124 -0.66 -29.96 -6.76
C ASP A 124 -1.84 -30.54 -5.97
N SER A 125 -1.84 -30.40 -4.64
CA SER A 125 -2.91 -30.96 -3.81
C SER A 125 -4.20 -30.16 -3.86
N VAL A 126 -4.14 -28.84 -4.08
CA VAL A 126 -5.32 -28.02 -4.44
C VAL A 126 -5.86 -28.47 -5.79
N THR A 127 -4.99 -28.61 -6.80
CA THR A 127 -5.35 -29.05 -8.15
C THR A 127 -6.05 -30.42 -8.13
N GLU A 128 -5.52 -31.38 -7.38
CA GLU A 128 -6.15 -32.69 -7.22
C GLU A 128 -7.49 -32.61 -6.46
N SER A 129 -7.61 -31.71 -5.49
CA SER A 129 -8.86 -31.54 -4.73
C SER A 129 -9.97 -30.93 -5.58
N VAL A 130 -9.67 -29.88 -6.35
CA VAL A 130 -10.58 -29.28 -7.34
C VAL A 130 -11.05 -30.35 -8.34
N ASN A 131 -10.12 -31.09 -8.94
CA ASN A 131 -10.46 -32.15 -9.91
C ASN A 131 -11.32 -33.28 -9.31
N ARG A 132 -11.08 -33.66 -8.05
CA ARG A 132 -11.88 -34.70 -7.37
C ARG A 132 -13.29 -34.21 -7.06
N MET A 133 -13.44 -32.98 -6.55
CA MET A 133 -14.75 -32.38 -6.26
C MET A 133 -15.57 -32.18 -7.53
N ALA A 134 -14.96 -31.71 -8.62
CA ALA A 134 -15.63 -31.54 -9.90
C ALA A 134 -16.24 -32.85 -10.43
N ARG A 135 -15.53 -33.96 -10.26
CA ARG A 135 -15.99 -35.29 -10.71
C ARG A 135 -17.02 -35.95 -9.81
N SER A 136 -17.17 -35.52 -8.57
CA SER A 136 -18.10 -36.14 -7.63
C SER A 136 -19.55 -35.71 -7.86
N GLY A 137 -19.75 -34.48 -8.37
CA GLY A 137 -21.06 -33.86 -8.49
C GLY A 137 -21.65 -33.42 -7.14
N ASP A 138 -20.83 -33.36 -6.09
CA ASP A 138 -21.25 -32.88 -4.76
C ASP A 138 -21.40 -31.35 -4.72
N VAL A 139 -20.75 -30.66 -5.67
CA VAL A 139 -20.86 -29.23 -5.98
C VAL A 139 -21.06 -29.06 -7.48
N ASP A 140 -21.80 -28.03 -7.89
CA ASP A 140 -22.04 -27.78 -9.31
C ASP A 140 -20.81 -27.18 -10.02
N PHE A 141 -19.95 -26.46 -9.30
CA PHE A 141 -18.67 -25.97 -9.82
C PHE A 141 -17.65 -25.74 -8.69
N VAL A 142 -16.36 -25.90 -8.98
CA VAL A 142 -15.28 -25.69 -8.02
C VAL A 142 -14.12 -24.90 -8.64
N SER A 143 -13.59 -23.95 -7.90
CA SER A 143 -12.45 -23.12 -8.29
C SER A 143 -11.41 -23.09 -7.18
N PRO A 144 -10.10 -23.19 -7.48
CA PRO A 144 -9.11 -22.66 -6.56
C PRO A 144 -9.32 -21.15 -6.41
N VAL A 145 -8.76 -20.55 -5.36
CA VAL A 145 -8.68 -19.10 -5.25
C VAL A 145 -7.35 -18.68 -5.88
N PHE A 146 -7.40 -17.97 -7.00
CA PHE A 146 -6.23 -17.30 -7.54
C PHE A 146 -6.07 -15.92 -6.90
N LEU A 147 -4.88 -15.34 -7.03
CA LEU A 147 -4.55 -14.00 -6.60
C LEU A 147 -4.08 -13.21 -7.82
N ALA A 148 -4.66 -12.03 -8.02
CA ALA A 148 -4.39 -11.20 -9.19
C ALA A 148 -4.36 -9.70 -8.84
N GLY A 149 -3.69 -8.91 -9.70
CA GLY A 149 -3.51 -7.47 -9.52
C GLY A 149 -2.37 -7.10 -8.57
N THR A 150 -2.10 -5.80 -8.46
CA THR A 150 -0.99 -5.23 -7.67
C THR A 150 -1.01 -5.62 -6.19
N HIS A 151 -2.20 -5.90 -5.65
CA HIS A 151 -2.39 -6.29 -4.24
C HIS A 151 -2.57 -7.79 -4.03
N SER A 152 -2.41 -8.62 -5.06
CA SER A 152 -2.61 -10.08 -4.98
C SER A 152 -3.94 -10.44 -4.31
N LEU A 153 -5.04 -9.81 -4.73
CA LEU A 153 -6.36 -10.04 -4.15
C LEU A 153 -7.06 -11.25 -4.79
N PRO A 154 -8.00 -11.89 -4.08
CA PRO A 154 -8.73 -13.03 -4.60
C PRO A 154 -9.41 -12.76 -5.93
N TRP A 155 -9.16 -13.69 -6.85
CA TRP A 155 -9.69 -13.76 -8.19
C TRP A 155 -10.14 -15.20 -8.42
N ILE A 156 -11.45 -15.40 -8.55
CA ILE A 156 -12.10 -16.70 -8.59
C ILE A 156 -12.71 -16.89 -9.97
N VAL A 157 -12.17 -17.84 -10.72
CA VAL A 157 -12.71 -18.25 -12.02
C VAL A 157 -14.10 -18.83 -11.79
N THR A 158 -15.08 -18.32 -12.53
CA THR A 158 -16.43 -18.84 -12.50
C THR A 158 -16.68 -19.78 -13.67
N ARG A 159 -17.91 -20.31 -13.75
CA ARG A 159 -18.41 -21.07 -14.89
C ARG A 159 -18.73 -20.17 -16.10
N ASP A 160 -18.77 -18.86 -15.91
CA ASP A 160 -19.20 -17.89 -16.91
C ASP A 160 -17.97 -17.33 -17.64
N ILE A 161 -18.10 -17.12 -18.96
CA ILE A 161 -17.05 -16.56 -19.81
C ILE A 161 -17.59 -15.40 -20.65
N ILE A 162 -16.74 -14.44 -20.94
CA ILE A 162 -17.02 -13.30 -21.81
C ILE A 162 -16.20 -13.48 -23.08
N VAL A 163 -16.88 -13.47 -24.22
CA VAL A 163 -16.26 -13.68 -25.53
C VAL A 163 -16.63 -12.54 -26.47
N SER A 164 -15.63 -11.86 -27.02
CA SER A 164 -15.78 -10.83 -28.05
C SER A 164 -15.48 -11.43 -29.41
N ILE A 165 -16.49 -11.47 -30.26
CA ILE A 165 -16.43 -12.04 -31.60
C ILE A 165 -16.29 -10.89 -32.60
N ASP A 166 -15.47 -11.06 -33.63
CA ASP A 166 -15.38 -10.07 -34.71
C ASP A 166 -16.78 -9.83 -35.33
N PRO A 167 -17.33 -8.60 -35.28
CA PRO A 167 -18.65 -8.28 -35.79
C PRO A 167 -18.78 -8.40 -37.32
N SER A 168 -17.66 -8.53 -38.04
CA SER A 168 -17.63 -8.81 -39.48
C SER A 168 -17.76 -10.30 -39.82
N LEU A 169 -17.68 -11.19 -38.81
CA LEU A 169 -17.86 -12.63 -38.99
C LEU A 169 -19.26 -12.91 -39.58
N ALA A 170 -19.31 -13.78 -40.58
CA ALA A 170 -20.56 -14.16 -41.22
C ALA A 170 -21.52 -14.81 -40.19
N ILE A 171 -22.81 -14.51 -40.30
CA ILE A 171 -23.84 -14.96 -39.33
C ILE A 171 -23.79 -16.48 -39.11
N ASP A 172 -23.77 -17.27 -40.19
CA ASP A 172 -23.72 -18.73 -40.09
C ASP A 172 -22.43 -19.21 -39.37
N ALA A 173 -21.29 -18.57 -39.62
CA ALA A 173 -20.03 -18.89 -38.97
C ALA A 173 -20.01 -18.49 -37.49
N ARG A 174 -20.67 -17.37 -37.14
CA ARG A 174 -20.89 -16.97 -35.74
C ARG A 174 -21.76 -18.00 -35.02
N GLU A 175 -22.84 -18.46 -35.65
CA GLU A 175 -23.71 -19.49 -35.06
C GLU A 175 -22.95 -20.81 -34.85
N ASP A 176 -22.15 -21.24 -35.82
CA ASP A 176 -21.29 -22.44 -35.70
C ASP A 176 -20.25 -22.28 -34.58
N LEU A 177 -19.62 -21.11 -34.46
CA LEU A 177 -18.66 -20.79 -33.40
C LEU A 177 -19.31 -20.88 -32.02
N LEU A 178 -20.45 -20.19 -31.83
CA LEU A 178 -21.19 -20.20 -30.56
C LEU A 178 -21.68 -21.60 -30.20
N ALA A 179 -22.14 -22.38 -31.18
CA ALA A 179 -22.54 -23.77 -30.98
C ALA A 179 -21.37 -24.71 -30.61
N SER A 180 -20.12 -24.29 -30.86
CA SER A 180 -18.91 -25.05 -30.48
C SER A 180 -18.47 -24.81 -29.03
N ILE A 181 -18.98 -23.76 -28.38
CA ILE A 181 -18.65 -23.43 -26.99
C ILE A 181 -19.58 -24.26 -26.07
N PRO A 182 -19.03 -25.03 -25.10
CA PRO A 182 -19.85 -25.82 -24.19
C PRO A 182 -20.64 -24.90 -23.26
N GLY A 183 -21.97 -24.93 -23.32
CA GLY A 183 -22.84 -24.15 -22.44
C GLY A 183 -23.97 -23.42 -23.16
N GLY A 184 -24.46 -22.35 -22.53
CA GLY A 184 -25.56 -21.53 -23.01
C GLY A 184 -25.29 -20.04 -22.92
N ILE A 185 -25.79 -19.26 -23.87
CA ILE A 185 -25.67 -17.79 -23.88
C ILE A 185 -26.58 -17.22 -22.79
N ILE A 186 -25.99 -16.45 -21.86
CA ILE A 186 -26.70 -15.69 -20.83
C ILE A 186 -27.16 -14.35 -21.40
N GLU A 187 -26.25 -13.62 -22.03
CA GLU A 187 -26.47 -12.29 -22.56
C GLU A 187 -25.74 -12.11 -23.90
N GLU A 188 -26.47 -11.59 -24.89
CA GLU A 188 -25.86 -11.04 -26.10
C GLU A 188 -25.67 -9.54 -25.93
N GLN A 189 -24.58 -9.03 -26.50
CA GLN A 189 -24.22 -7.61 -26.49
C GLN A 189 -24.03 -7.10 -25.06
N VAL A 190 -23.18 -7.79 -24.29
CA VAL A 190 -22.97 -7.57 -22.85
C VAL A 190 -22.77 -6.09 -22.56
N GLY A 191 -23.65 -5.50 -21.74
CA GLY A 191 -23.57 -4.08 -21.38
C GLY A 191 -23.66 -3.10 -22.56
N GLY A 192 -24.19 -3.55 -23.71
CA GLY A 192 -24.25 -2.79 -24.96
C GLY A 192 -23.02 -2.93 -25.86
N MET A 193 -22.04 -3.78 -25.51
CA MET A 193 -20.83 -3.98 -26.31
C MET A 193 -21.11 -4.84 -27.55
N ASN A 194 -20.81 -4.30 -28.72
CA ASN A 194 -21.09 -5.00 -29.98
C ASN A 194 -20.15 -6.17 -30.24
N GLY A 195 -20.74 -7.35 -30.48
CA GLY A 195 -20.02 -8.60 -30.74
C GLY A 195 -19.64 -9.38 -29.47
N VAL A 196 -19.96 -8.84 -28.29
CA VAL A 196 -19.61 -9.47 -27.01
C VAL A 196 -20.77 -10.31 -26.49
N VAL A 197 -20.49 -11.55 -26.07
CA VAL A 197 -21.45 -12.48 -25.49
C VAL A 197 -20.97 -12.96 -24.12
N LEU A 198 -21.91 -13.10 -23.19
CA LEU A 198 -21.70 -13.77 -21.90
C LEU A 198 -22.30 -15.17 -22.00
N ILE A 199 -21.49 -16.19 -21.67
CA ILE A 199 -21.85 -17.60 -21.81
C ILE A 199 -21.64 -18.29 -20.46
N GLU A 200 -22.67 -18.99 -19.96
CA GLU A 200 -22.55 -19.92 -18.84
C GLU A 200 -22.10 -21.27 -19.41
N THR A 201 -20.92 -21.74 -19.01
CA THR A 201 -20.38 -23.01 -19.50
C THR A 201 -20.97 -24.21 -18.75
N ASP A 202 -21.04 -25.36 -19.42
CA ASP A 202 -21.38 -26.64 -18.79
C ASP A 202 -20.18 -27.30 -18.08
N LEU A 203 -19.07 -26.55 -17.92
CA LEU A 203 -17.85 -27.02 -17.27
C LEU A 203 -18.02 -27.04 -15.75
N THR A 204 -17.19 -27.84 -15.08
CA THR A 204 -17.37 -28.13 -13.64
C THR A 204 -16.24 -27.62 -12.77
N ASN A 205 -15.16 -27.12 -13.37
CA ASN A 205 -14.06 -26.53 -12.63
C ASN A 205 -13.34 -25.42 -13.38
N ALA A 206 -12.66 -24.59 -12.60
CA ALA A 206 -11.90 -23.43 -13.09
C ALA A 206 -10.82 -23.76 -14.12
N PHE A 207 -10.12 -24.89 -13.98
CA PHE A 207 -9.02 -25.23 -14.89
C PHE A 207 -9.53 -25.52 -16.30
N GLU A 208 -10.64 -26.25 -16.43
CA GLU A 208 -11.30 -26.47 -17.71
C GLU A 208 -11.77 -25.15 -18.35
N VAL A 209 -12.24 -24.20 -17.54
CA VAL A 209 -12.65 -22.87 -18.03
C VAL A 209 -11.44 -22.08 -18.53
N LEU A 210 -10.33 -22.09 -17.79
CA LEU A 210 -9.07 -21.44 -18.19
C LEU A 210 -8.54 -22.02 -19.52
N ASP A 211 -8.57 -23.35 -19.68
CA ASP A 211 -8.18 -24.01 -20.92
C ASP A 211 -9.10 -23.63 -22.10
N LEU A 212 -10.41 -23.55 -21.85
CA LEU A 212 -11.38 -23.14 -22.86
C LEU A 212 -11.14 -21.70 -23.32
N VAL A 213 -11.01 -20.75 -22.39
CA VAL A 213 -10.81 -19.33 -22.77
C VAL A 213 -9.48 -19.15 -23.50
N LYS A 214 -8.40 -19.80 -23.06
CA LYS A 214 -7.12 -19.80 -23.78
C LYS A 214 -7.26 -20.32 -25.22
N GLY A 215 -8.01 -21.41 -25.42
CA GLY A 215 -8.26 -21.98 -26.74
C GLY A 215 -9.17 -21.12 -27.64
N LEU A 216 -10.09 -20.35 -27.04
CA LEU A 216 -10.96 -19.42 -27.77
C LEU A 216 -10.21 -18.14 -28.16
N ASP A 217 -9.42 -17.59 -27.24
CA ASP A 217 -8.66 -16.35 -27.45
C ASP A 217 -7.64 -16.49 -28.59
N ALA A 218 -7.09 -17.69 -28.78
CA ALA A 218 -6.19 -18.00 -29.89
C ALA A 218 -6.87 -18.09 -31.27
N ARG A 219 -8.20 -17.93 -31.38
CA ARG A 219 -8.91 -18.01 -32.67
C ARG A 219 -8.94 -16.65 -33.38
N PRO A 220 -8.70 -16.61 -34.70
CA PRO A 220 -8.64 -15.34 -35.44
C PRO A 220 -9.97 -14.58 -35.51
N GLU A 221 -11.10 -15.27 -35.34
CA GLU A 221 -12.43 -14.66 -35.29
C GLU A 221 -12.83 -14.13 -33.89
N ILE A 222 -12.01 -14.38 -32.87
CA ILE A 222 -12.19 -13.89 -31.50
C ILE A 222 -11.26 -12.70 -31.29
N ARG A 223 -11.81 -11.60 -30.77
CA ARG A 223 -11.04 -10.41 -30.37
C ARG A 223 -10.49 -10.53 -28.96
N PHE A 224 -11.26 -11.15 -28.08
CA PHE A 224 -10.81 -11.60 -26.76
C PHE A 224 -11.76 -12.67 -26.22
N ALA A 225 -11.24 -13.60 -25.43
CA ALA A 225 -12.02 -14.52 -24.60
C ALA A 225 -11.43 -14.58 -23.18
N GLN A 226 -12.27 -14.35 -22.18
CA GLN A 226 -11.85 -14.30 -20.78
C GLN A 226 -12.90 -14.89 -19.85
N THR A 227 -12.48 -15.22 -18.64
CA THR A 227 -13.39 -15.67 -17.58
C THR A 227 -14.19 -14.48 -17.03
N ASP A 228 -15.48 -14.67 -16.74
CA ASP A 228 -16.23 -13.73 -15.90
C ASP A 228 -15.96 -14.05 -14.43
N ALA A 229 -14.83 -13.56 -13.91
CA ALA A 229 -14.35 -13.92 -12.58
C ALA A 229 -15.04 -13.12 -11.46
N ILE A 230 -15.17 -13.73 -10.28
CA ILE A 230 -15.41 -12.98 -9.04
C ILE A 230 -14.06 -12.47 -8.56
N TRP A 231 -13.92 -11.16 -8.43
CA TRP A 231 -12.72 -10.53 -7.92
C TRP A 231 -13.05 -9.66 -6.71
N TRP A 232 -12.11 -9.59 -5.77
CA TRP A 232 -12.25 -8.74 -4.60
C TRP A 232 -11.61 -7.38 -4.86
N ALA A 233 -12.26 -6.34 -4.36
CA ALA A 233 -11.69 -5.01 -4.26
C ALA A 233 -11.64 -4.62 -2.78
N VAL A 234 -10.57 -3.92 -2.40
CA VAL A 234 -10.54 -3.23 -1.13
C VAL A 234 -11.16 -1.84 -1.33
N HIS A 235 -12.16 -1.50 -0.51
CA HIS A 235 -12.59 -0.11 -0.41
C HIS A 235 -11.53 0.63 0.40
N HIS A 236 -10.79 1.56 -0.22
CA HIS A 236 -9.86 2.46 0.46
C HIS A 236 -10.57 3.54 1.34
N GLY A 237 -11.82 3.31 1.75
CA GLY A 237 -12.74 4.33 2.27
C GLY A 237 -13.22 4.12 3.71
N GLY A 238 -12.38 3.58 4.59
CA GLY A 238 -12.62 3.56 6.04
C GLY A 238 -11.69 4.55 6.74
N ALA A 239 -12.18 5.24 7.77
CA ALA A 239 -11.29 5.98 8.65
C ALA A 239 -10.24 5.00 9.22
N PRO A 240 -8.94 5.34 9.15
CA PRO A 240 -7.87 4.60 9.80
C PRO A 240 -8.23 4.19 11.23
N ASN A 241 -7.85 2.96 11.61
CA ASN A 241 -8.16 2.41 12.92
C ASN A 241 -7.22 2.91 14.04
N ASP A 242 -6.26 3.76 13.67
CA ASP A 242 -5.25 4.36 14.53
C ASP A 242 -5.93 5.26 15.59
N PRO A 243 -5.69 5.05 16.90
CA PRO A 243 -6.43 5.70 17.98
C PRO A 243 -6.42 7.23 17.92
N LEU A 244 -5.38 7.85 17.34
CA LEU A 244 -5.26 9.30 17.21
C LEU A 244 -5.82 9.85 15.91
N TRP A 245 -6.33 9.03 14.97
CA TRP A 245 -6.79 9.49 13.65
C TRP A 245 -7.72 10.72 13.70
N SER A 246 -8.70 10.73 14.62
CA SER A 246 -9.64 11.85 14.79
C SER A 246 -9.00 13.19 15.20
N GLN A 247 -7.71 13.18 15.57
CA GLN A 247 -6.93 14.34 15.99
C GLN A 247 -5.85 14.70 14.95
N MET A 248 -5.66 13.88 13.91
CA MET A 248 -4.64 14.05 12.87
C MET A 248 -5.11 15.02 11.78
N TRP A 249 -5.38 16.27 12.19
CA TRP A 249 -5.88 17.32 11.30
C TRP A 249 -4.99 17.52 10.07
N ALA A 250 -3.68 17.23 10.18
CA ALA A 250 -2.71 17.36 9.11
C ALA A 250 -3.02 16.45 7.90
N LEU A 251 -3.66 15.31 8.15
CA LEU A 251 -3.94 14.28 7.15
C LEU A 251 -5.37 14.35 6.63
N GLU A 252 -6.31 14.70 7.49
CA GLU A 252 -7.73 14.81 7.16
C GLU A 252 -8.45 15.73 8.14
N GLN A 253 -9.17 16.72 7.62
CA GLN A 253 -10.15 17.48 8.38
C GLN A 253 -11.25 18.08 7.51
N ALA A 254 -12.43 18.27 8.11
CA ALA A 254 -13.62 18.75 7.41
C ALA A 254 -13.52 20.16 6.79
N SER A 255 -12.51 20.97 7.18
CA SER A 255 -12.30 22.31 6.62
C SER A 255 -11.38 22.33 5.41
N ASP A 256 -10.86 21.19 4.97
CA ASP A 256 -10.03 21.10 3.76
C ASP A 256 -8.79 22.02 3.86
N GLN A 257 -8.17 21.99 5.05
CA GLN A 257 -6.90 22.68 5.32
C GLN A 257 -5.88 21.63 5.81
N ASP A 258 -5.78 20.54 5.06
CA ASP A 258 -4.91 19.40 5.29
C ASP A 258 -4.13 19.10 4.01
N MET A 259 -3.51 17.91 3.95
CA MET A 259 -2.71 17.47 2.81
C MET A 259 -3.47 16.54 1.86
N ASP A 260 -4.79 16.33 2.01
CA ASP A 260 -5.58 15.37 1.23
C ASP A 260 -5.03 13.93 1.30
N ALA A 261 -4.64 13.46 2.50
CA ALA A 261 -3.99 12.17 2.66
C ALA A 261 -4.87 10.99 2.23
N LEU A 262 -6.18 11.03 2.53
CA LEU A 262 -7.12 9.98 2.11
C LEU A 262 -7.24 9.89 0.59
N GLY A 263 -7.19 11.03 -0.11
CA GLY A 263 -7.18 11.09 -1.56
C GLY A 263 -5.92 10.45 -2.14
N ALA A 264 -4.75 10.79 -1.57
CA ALA A 264 -3.48 10.18 -1.96
C ALA A 264 -3.48 8.66 -1.71
N TRP A 265 -3.93 8.20 -0.54
CA TRP A 265 -3.96 6.78 -0.16
C TRP A 265 -4.97 5.93 -0.92
N ALA A 266 -5.93 6.56 -1.60
CA ALA A 266 -6.77 5.88 -2.59
C ALA A 266 -6.00 5.51 -3.86
N ILE A 267 -4.84 6.14 -4.11
CA ILE A 267 -3.93 5.91 -5.23
C ILE A 267 -2.72 5.10 -4.77
N THR A 268 -1.99 5.58 -3.76
CA THR A 268 -0.83 4.91 -3.16
C THR A 268 -0.64 5.30 -1.69
N THR A 269 -0.27 4.34 -0.86
CA THR A 269 0.16 4.57 0.54
C THR A 269 1.69 4.64 0.67
N GLY A 270 2.40 4.63 -0.46
CA GLY A 270 3.85 4.53 -0.55
C GLY A 270 4.31 3.13 -0.96
N ASP A 271 5.60 3.01 -1.29
CA ASP A 271 6.26 1.77 -1.66
C ASP A 271 7.37 1.47 -0.62
N PRO A 272 7.47 0.22 -0.10
CA PRO A 272 8.51 -0.15 0.86
C PRO A 272 9.94 0.04 0.35
N ASP A 273 10.19 0.03 -0.96
CA ASP A 273 11.53 0.24 -1.53
C ASP A 273 11.91 1.73 -1.61
N ILE A 274 10.96 2.65 -1.39
CA ILE A 274 11.23 4.07 -1.25
C ILE A 274 11.66 4.38 0.18
N LEU A 275 12.96 4.63 0.36
CA LEU A 275 13.54 4.96 1.66
C LEU A 275 13.63 6.47 1.89
N VAL A 276 13.20 6.91 3.08
CA VAL A 276 13.34 8.28 3.57
C VAL A 276 14.36 8.33 4.72
N ALA A 277 15.52 8.93 4.47
CA ALA A 277 16.58 9.04 5.47
C ALA A 277 16.36 10.21 6.42
N ILE A 278 16.24 9.92 7.72
CA ILE A 278 15.93 10.90 8.77
C ILE A 278 17.23 11.30 9.48
N PHE A 279 17.73 12.51 9.20
CA PHE A 279 18.96 13.03 9.78
C PHE A 279 18.67 13.76 11.08
N ASP A 280 18.88 13.09 12.20
CA ASP A 280 18.41 13.56 13.51
C ASP A 280 19.30 13.08 14.67
N ASP A 281 18.78 13.20 15.89
CA ASP A 281 19.38 12.78 17.16
C ASP A 281 19.21 11.28 17.46
N GLY A 282 18.46 10.54 16.66
CA GLY A 282 18.25 9.10 16.85
C GLY A 282 16.80 8.73 16.59
N LEU A 283 16.56 7.46 16.29
CA LEU A 283 15.23 6.94 16.02
C LEU A 283 15.08 5.63 16.77
N ASP A 284 14.06 5.52 17.63
CA ASP A 284 13.72 4.29 18.36
C ASP A 284 13.54 3.14 17.38
N GLN A 285 14.57 2.30 17.25
CA GLN A 285 14.65 1.25 16.23
C GLN A 285 13.65 0.12 16.48
N ASP A 286 13.12 0.01 17.70
CA ASP A 286 12.17 -1.01 18.12
C ASP A 286 10.72 -0.45 18.22
N HIS A 287 10.48 0.79 17.79
CA HIS A 287 9.16 1.42 17.91
C HIS A 287 8.08 0.66 17.11
N PRO A 288 6.98 0.19 17.73
CA PRO A 288 5.99 -0.67 17.08
C PRO A 288 5.09 0.06 16.07
N ASP A 289 5.11 1.39 16.08
CA ASP A 289 4.27 2.25 15.24
C ASP A 289 5.02 2.93 14.08
N VAL A 290 6.32 2.64 13.88
CA VAL A 290 7.12 3.26 12.82
C VAL A 290 7.59 2.22 11.82
N ASN A 291 7.25 2.39 10.54
CA ASN A 291 7.73 1.54 9.46
C ASN A 291 9.15 1.98 9.07
N GLN A 292 10.15 1.22 9.49
CA GLN A 292 11.56 1.58 9.38
C GLN A 292 12.46 0.39 9.06
N ILE A 293 13.67 0.70 8.59
CA ILE A 293 14.78 -0.23 8.52
C ILE A 293 15.89 0.18 9.49
N GLN A 294 16.85 -0.72 9.71
CA GLN A 294 18.01 -0.45 10.55
C GLN A 294 18.71 0.86 10.15
N GLY A 295 18.85 1.75 11.12
CA GLY A 295 19.54 3.02 11.00
C GLY A 295 21.07 2.93 11.02
N TYR A 296 21.69 4.09 10.96
CA TYR A 296 23.13 4.29 10.98
C TYR A 296 23.52 5.36 11.97
N ASN A 297 24.70 5.20 12.56
CA ASN A 297 25.24 6.08 13.56
C ASN A 297 26.58 6.66 13.15
N PHE A 298 26.67 8.00 13.14
CA PHE A 298 27.88 8.72 12.74
C PHE A 298 28.56 9.46 13.90
N THR A 299 27.93 9.54 15.07
CA THR A 299 28.42 10.34 16.20
C THR A 299 29.50 9.61 17.00
N GLY A 300 29.57 8.29 16.86
CA GLY A 300 30.51 7.43 17.57
C GLY A 300 30.07 7.07 18.99
N THR A 301 28.84 7.42 19.38
CA THR A 301 28.16 7.01 20.61
C THR A 301 26.82 6.40 20.24
N GLY A 302 26.41 5.29 20.85
CA GLY A 302 25.16 4.58 20.53
C GLY A 302 25.32 3.43 19.54
N ASN A 303 24.21 2.75 19.21
CA ASN A 303 24.17 1.63 18.26
C ASN A 303 23.28 1.98 17.06
N ASP A 304 23.79 1.78 15.84
CA ASP A 304 23.00 1.59 14.61
C ASP A 304 21.78 2.54 14.39
N GLY A 305 21.94 3.82 14.76
CA GLY A 305 20.94 4.89 14.54
C GLY A 305 19.88 5.05 15.64
N ASP A 306 19.95 4.25 16.69
CA ASP A 306 18.98 4.21 17.80
C ASP A 306 19.03 5.46 18.70
N HIS A 307 17.93 5.74 19.40
CA HIS A 307 17.94 6.73 20.48
C HIS A 307 18.69 6.17 21.69
N GLU A 308 19.46 7.00 22.40
CA GLU A 308 20.24 6.51 23.55
C GLU A 308 19.57 6.81 24.89
N ASP A 309 18.84 7.92 24.97
CA ASP A 309 18.16 8.36 26.19
C ASP A 309 16.99 9.30 25.88
N VAL A 310 16.31 9.76 26.94
CA VAL A 310 15.14 10.65 26.87
C VAL A 310 15.37 11.99 26.17
N CYS A 311 16.62 12.39 25.93
CA CYS A 311 16.93 13.58 25.17
C CYS A 311 16.99 13.34 23.66
N ASP A 312 17.07 12.09 23.20
CA ASP A 312 17.15 11.67 21.79
C ASP A 312 15.77 11.25 21.21
N GLY A 313 14.67 11.83 21.70
CA GLY A 313 13.30 11.47 21.29
C GLY A 313 12.81 12.17 20.02
N HIS A 314 13.56 13.14 19.47
CA HIS A 314 13.07 14.00 18.39
C HIS A 314 12.93 13.22 17.06
N GLY A 315 13.94 12.44 16.68
CA GLY A 315 13.92 11.69 15.43
C GLY A 315 12.81 10.63 15.33
N THR A 316 12.38 10.02 16.44
CA THR A 316 11.22 9.10 16.47
C THR A 316 9.93 9.76 16.03
N CYS A 317 9.63 10.94 16.59
CA CYS A 317 8.47 11.72 16.19
C CYS A 317 8.56 12.17 14.73
N VAL A 318 9.73 12.64 14.28
CA VAL A 318 9.99 13.04 12.89
C VAL A 318 9.76 11.88 11.91
N ALA A 319 10.31 10.70 12.19
CA ALA A 319 10.16 9.52 11.34
C ALA A 319 8.70 9.07 11.24
N SER A 320 7.96 9.09 12.35
CA SER A 320 6.54 8.69 12.36
C SER A 320 5.64 9.62 11.54
N CYS A 321 5.98 10.90 11.38
CA CYS A 321 5.24 11.80 10.48
C CYS A 321 5.35 11.34 9.01
N VAL A 322 6.45 10.67 8.64
CA VAL A 322 6.63 10.05 7.32
C VAL A 322 5.94 8.69 7.28
N SER A 323 6.35 7.76 8.14
CA SER A 323 6.08 6.33 8.00
C SER A 323 5.43 5.69 9.23
N GLY A 324 4.68 6.46 10.02
CA GLY A 324 3.80 5.91 11.04
C GLY A 324 2.84 4.88 10.43
N ILE A 325 2.74 3.69 11.02
CA ILE A 325 2.12 2.53 10.37
C ILE A 325 0.60 2.71 10.34
N LEU A 326 0.02 2.70 9.13
CA LEU A 326 -1.41 2.78 8.94
C LEU A 326 -2.13 1.50 9.43
N ASN A 327 -3.22 1.65 10.17
CA ASN A 327 -4.17 0.59 10.53
C ASN A 327 -3.61 -0.53 11.44
N ASN A 328 -2.58 -0.26 12.26
CA ASN A 328 -2.05 -1.23 13.23
C ASN A 328 -2.75 -1.15 14.62
N GLY A 329 -3.63 -0.18 14.82
CA GLY A 329 -4.33 0.06 16.08
C GLY A 329 -3.48 0.73 17.17
N ILE A 330 -2.37 1.37 16.78
CA ILE A 330 -1.43 2.08 17.65
C ILE A 330 -1.40 3.55 17.25
N GLY A 331 -1.18 4.42 18.23
CA GLY A 331 -0.81 5.82 18.06
C GLY A 331 -1.37 6.57 16.85
N ALA A 332 -0.44 7.01 16.01
CA ALA A 332 -0.62 7.97 14.91
C ALA A 332 -0.05 7.40 13.61
N VAL A 333 -0.52 7.91 12.47
CA VAL A 333 -0.14 7.42 11.14
C VAL A 333 0.67 8.47 10.36
N GLY A 334 1.67 8.04 9.59
CA GLY A 334 2.47 8.92 8.73
C GLY A 334 1.81 9.17 7.38
N ILE A 335 2.26 10.19 6.63
CA ILE A 335 1.69 10.49 5.30
C ILE A 335 2.04 9.43 4.23
N ALA A 336 3.16 8.73 4.37
CA ALA A 336 3.62 7.66 3.48
C ALA A 336 3.82 6.35 4.27
N PRO A 337 2.74 5.76 4.81
CA PRO A 337 2.83 4.69 5.81
C PRO A 337 3.43 3.38 5.27
N SER A 338 3.39 3.14 3.95
CA SER A 338 3.99 1.95 3.32
C SER A 338 5.45 2.14 2.94
N SER A 339 5.93 3.39 2.82
CA SER A 339 7.36 3.69 2.68
C SER A 339 8.10 3.47 4.00
N ARG A 340 9.42 3.32 3.92
CA ARG A 340 10.25 3.04 5.10
C ARG A 340 11.18 4.21 5.43
N THR A 341 11.26 4.54 6.70
CA THR A 341 12.28 5.48 7.20
C THR A 341 13.57 4.76 7.57
N VAL A 342 14.68 5.49 7.54
CA VAL A 342 15.98 5.03 8.01
C VAL A 342 16.64 6.12 8.85
N GLY A 343 16.90 5.83 10.12
CA GLY A 343 17.54 6.77 11.04
C GLY A 343 19.00 7.02 10.68
N MET A 344 19.39 8.29 10.54
CA MET A 344 20.76 8.73 10.35
C MET A 344 21.15 9.59 11.55
N LYS A 345 21.64 8.96 12.63
CA LYS A 345 22.04 9.66 13.86
C LYS A 345 23.29 10.49 13.59
N ILE A 346 23.09 11.81 13.48
CA ILE A 346 24.15 12.80 13.24
C ILE A 346 24.22 13.86 14.34
N PHE A 347 23.37 13.77 15.36
CA PHE A 347 23.42 14.60 16.55
C PHE A 347 23.54 13.73 17.80
N ASN A 348 24.24 14.29 18.78
CA ASN A 348 24.14 13.85 20.17
C ASN A 348 23.40 14.91 20.97
N SER A 349 22.36 14.50 21.69
CA SER A 349 21.66 15.41 22.60
C SER A 349 22.53 15.76 23.81
N ILE A 350 22.51 17.04 24.17
CA ILE A 350 23.26 17.54 25.31
C ILE A 350 22.31 17.68 26.50
N SER A 351 22.51 16.84 27.51
CA SER A 351 21.84 16.99 28.80
C SER A 351 22.70 17.80 29.78
N PHE A 352 22.08 18.78 30.45
CA PHE A 352 22.73 19.55 31.52
C PHE A 352 22.12 19.18 32.86
N PHE A 353 22.92 18.58 33.75
CA PHE A 353 22.47 18.10 35.07
C PHE A 353 21.32 17.08 35.01
N GLY A 354 21.23 16.30 33.93
CA GLY A 354 20.15 15.32 33.71
C GLY A 354 18.84 15.92 33.18
N PHE A 355 18.87 17.16 32.67
CA PHE A 355 17.74 17.79 31.99
C PHE A 355 18.04 17.99 30.50
N CYS A 356 17.08 17.59 29.65
CA CYS A 356 17.11 17.87 28.22
C CYS A 356 16.74 19.34 28.00
N LEU A 357 17.68 20.12 27.46
CA LEU A 357 17.46 21.54 27.15
C LEU A 357 17.24 21.80 25.65
N GLY A 358 17.15 20.74 24.84
CA GLY A 358 17.00 20.84 23.39
C GLY A 358 18.26 21.32 22.67
N PHE A 359 19.45 21.16 23.27
CA PHE A 359 20.72 21.44 22.62
C PHE A 359 21.26 20.17 21.98
N LEU A 360 21.66 20.28 20.73
CA LEU A 360 22.25 19.19 19.96
C LEU A 360 23.71 19.54 19.59
N GLU A 361 24.60 18.54 19.65
CA GLU A 361 25.98 18.65 19.16
C GLU A 361 26.16 17.81 17.90
N SER A 362 26.81 18.37 16.87
CA SER A 362 27.15 17.66 15.65
C SER A 362 28.51 18.09 15.10
N GLN A 363 29.03 17.31 14.16
CA GLN A 363 30.22 17.61 13.38
C GLN A 363 29.88 17.50 11.89
N ASP A 364 30.39 18.43 11.08
CA ASP A 364 30.20 18.43 9.62
C ASP A 364 30.46 17.07 8.97
N SER A 365 31.49 16.34 9.44
CA SER A 365 31.84 15.02 8.91
C SER A 365 30.76 13.96 9.12
N TRP A 366 29.93 14.11 10.16
CA TRP A 366 28.83 13.18 10.45
C TRP A 366 27.69 13.36 9.45
N THR A 367 27.29 14.60 9.18
CA THR A 367 26.31 14.93 8.14
C THR A 367 26.80 14.46 6.76
N ILE A 368 28.06 14.72 6.42
CA ILE A 368 28.65 14.29 5.14
C ILE A 368 28.65 12.75 5.02
N ALA A 369 29.04 12.05 6.08
CA ALA A 369 29.02 10.58 6.09
C ALA A 369 27.60 10.02 5.97
N GLY A 370 26.63 10.63 6.67
CA GLY A 370 25.22 10.28 6.57
C GLY A 370 24.65 10.48 5.16
N LEU A 371 24.98 11.59 4.49
CA LEU A 371 24.54 11.84 3.11
C LEU A 371 25.10 10.80 2.14
N ASN A 372 26.39 10.47 2.26
CA ASN A 372 27.01 9.40 1.48
C ASN A 372 26.36 8.04 1.76
N GLN A 373 26.00 7.76 3.02
CA GLN A 373 25.33 6.52 3.40
C GLN A 373 23.90 6.45 2.86
N ALA A 374 23.13 7.53 2.96
CA ALA A 374 21.79 7.64 2.39
C ALA A 374 21.81 7.34 0.88
N GLN A 375 22.79 7.90 0.17
CA GLN A 375 23.01 7.57 -1.24
C GLN A 375 23.38 6.09 -1.44
N ALA A 376 24.29 5.56 -0.63
CA ALA A 376 24.78 4.18 -0.76
C ALA A 376 23.69 3.12 -0.56
N ILE A 377 22.69 3.40 0.28
CA ILE A 377 21.54 2.50 0.49
C ILE A 377 20.39 2.74 -0.50
N GLY A 378 20.53 3.68 -1.42
CA GLY A 378 19.50 4.00 -2.41
C GLY A 378 18.32 4.79 -1.85
N ALA A 379 18.51 5.56 -0.77
CA ALA A 379 17.45 6.44 -0.28
C ALA A 379 17.10 7.49 -1.35
N LYS A 380 15.81 7.78 -1.49
CA LYS A 380 15.28 8.73 -2.47
C LYS A 380 15.09 10.12 -1.87
N VAL A 381 14.78 10.17 -0.58
CA VAL A 381 14.50 11.41 0.14
C VAL A 381 15.33 11.46 1.41
N THR A 382 15.82 12.65 1.78
CA THR A 382 16.35 12.92 3.12
C THR A 382 15.51 13.97 3.80
N ASN A 383 15.23 13.79 5.09
CA ASN A 383 14.66 14.83 5.94
C ASN A 383 15.69 15.32 6.97
N SER A 384 15.86 16.64 7.06
CA SER A 384 16.73 17.31 8.04
C SER A 384 15.90 18.28 8.88
N SER A 385 15.34 17.80 9.98
CA SER A 385 14.50 18.57 10.93
C SER A 385 15.32 19.38 11.93
N TRP A 386 16.45 19.94 11.47
CA TRP A 386 17.40 20.69 12.28
C TRP A 386 17.89 21.92 11.53
N GLY A 387 18.36 22.91 12.30
CA GLY A 387 18.95 24.12 11.75
C GLY A 387 19.83 24.81 12.78
N GLY A 388 20.76 25.62 12.30
CA GLY A 388 21.74 26.33 13.11
C GLY A 388 23.18 25.93 12.82
N GLY A 389 24.12 26.48 13.59
CA GLY A 389 25.54 26.42 13.26
C GLY A 389 25.94 27.44 12.18
N ALA A 390 27.19 27.36 11.72
CA ALA A 390 27.71 28.19 10.63
C ALA A 390 27.71 27.37 9.33
N ALA A 391 27.39 28.02 8.21
CA ALA A 391 27.40 27.36 6.92
C ALA A 391 28.76 26.70 6.62
N SER A 392 28.71 25.43 6.19
CA SER A 392 29.89 24.63 5.87
C SER A 392 29.94 24.33 4.38
N SER A 393 31.02 24.75 3.71
CA SER A 393 31.20 24.46 2.28
C SER A 393 31.30 22.96 1.99
N ALA A 394 31.78 22.16 2.95
CA ALA A 394 31.89 20.71 2.78
C ALA A 394 30.51 20.04 2.84
N VAL A 395 29.65 20.47 3.77
CA VAL A 395 28.28 19.98 3.89
C VAL A 395 27.42 20.43 2.70
N ASN A 396 27.55 21.70 2.27
CA ASN A 396 26.86 22.19 1.07
C ASN A 396 27.25 21.38 -0.17
N ALA A 397 28.55 21.11 -0.36
CA ALA A 397 29.03 20.29 -1.47
C ALA A 397 28.52 18.84 -1.41
N ALA A 398 28.34 18.29 -0.19
CA ALA A 398 27.73 16.97 -0.02
C ALA A 398 26.28 16.97 -0.49
N PHE A 399 25.45 17.91 -0.02
CA PHE A 399 24.06 18.08 -0.48
C PHE A 399 23.97 18.28 -2.00
N ASP A 400 24.84 19.11 -2.58
CA ASP A 400 24.88 19.30 -4.04
C ASP A 400 25.18 17.98 -4.78
N SER A 401 26.16 17.23 -4.29
CA SER A 401 26.59 15.98 -4.92
C SER A 401 25.56 14.86 -4.79
N THR A 402 24.90 14.74 -3.64
CA THR A 402 23.87 13.72 -3.42
C THR A 402 22.58 14.05 -4.13
N ARG A 403 22.21 15.33 -4.24
CA ARG A 403 21.09 15.74 -5.09
C ARG A 403 21.33 15.41 -6.54
N ALA A 404 22.51 15.74 -7.06
CA ALA A 404 22.91 15.38 -8.42
C ALA A 404 22.96 13.85 -8.66
N ALA A 405 23.03 13.05 -7.59
CA ALA A 405 22.97 11.60 -7.62
C ALA A 405 21.56 11.02 -7.40
N GLY A 406 20.52 11.85 -7.33
CA GLY A 406 19.13 11.43 -7.24
C GLY A 406 18.47 11.53 -5.87
N LEU A 407 19.10 12.17 -4.87
CA LEU A 407 18.49 12.35 -3.55
C LEU A 407 17.76 13.70 -3.45
N LEU A 408 16.47 13.67 -3.15
CA LEU A 408 15.74 14.88 -2.80
C LEU A 408 15.98 15.24 -1.33
N HIS A 409 16.37 16.48 -1.06
CA HIS A 409 16.66 16.93 0.30
C HIS A 409 15.57 17.87 0.81
N VAL A 410 14.92 17.52 1.92
CA VAL A 410 13.87 18.32 2.57
C VAL A 410 14.33 18.72 3.97
N ALA A 411 14.07 19.96 4.38
CA ALA A 411 14.51 20.43 5.70
C ALA A 411 13.62 21.55 6.29
N ALA A 412 13.68 21.66 7.61
CA ALA A 412 12.89 22.61 8.40
C ALA A 412 13.40 24.06 8.27
N ALA A 413 12.51 25.02 7.97
CA ALA A 413 12.90 26.42 7.76
C ALA A 413 13.46 27.12 9.03
N GLY A 414 12.95 26.76 10.21
CA GLY A 414 13.32 27.34 11.50
C GLY A 414 12.11 27.71 12.37
N ASN A 415 12.34 27.93 13.68
CA ASN A 415 11.28 28.06 14.70
C ASN A 415 11.32 29.36 15.53
N ASP A 416 11.93 30.45 15.03
CA ASP A 416 12.05 31.72 15.76
C ASP A 416 11.16 32.86 15.21
N GLY A 417 10.25 32.56 14.28
CA GLY A 417 9.38 33.54 13.62
C GLY A 417 10.14 34.53 12.72
N SER A 418 11.37 34.20 12.34
CA SER A 418 12.22 35.02 11.48
C SER A 418 11.75 35.02 10.01
N THR A 419 12.29 35.96 9.25
CA THR A 419 12.19 36.00 7.78
C THR A 419 13.50 35.57 7.09
N ASN A 420 14.44 35.03 7.88
CA ASN A 420 15.71 34.50 7.42
C ASN A 420 15.73 33.00 7.70
N ILE A 421 15.61 32.21 6.63
CA ILE A 421 15.67 30.75 6.65
C ILE A 421 17.03 30.29 7.19
N SER A 422 17.00 29.30 8.08
CA SER A 422 18.21 28.80 8.75
C SER A 422 19.09 27.95 7.80
N TRP A 423 20.38 27.84 8.09
CA TRP A 423 21.24 26.81 7.47
C TRP A 423 20.99 25.48 8.20
N PRO A 424 20.92 24.32 7.51
CA PRO A 424 21.38 24.05 6.13
C PRO A 424 20.39 24.44 5.04
N VAL A 425 19.10 24.56 5.36
CA VAL A 425 18.04 24.60 4.34
C VAL A 425 17.99 25.89 3.51
N SER A 426 18.65 26.96 3.95
CA SER A 426 18.92 28.14 3.11
C SER A 426 19.86 27.87 1.93
N HIS A 427 20.51 26.70 1.86
CA HIS A 427 21.29 26.27 0.71
C HIS A 427 20.36 25.69 -0.37
N GLY A 428 20.52 26.13 -1.62
CA GLY A 428 19.54 25.94 -2.69
C GLY A 428 19.32 24.51 -3.18
N SER A 429 20.08 23.53 -2.68
CA SER A 429 19.87 22.10 -2.99
C SER A 429 18.84 21.42 -2.08
N LEU A 430 18.35 22.12 -1.05
CA LEU A 430 17.35 21.63 -0.12
C LEU A 430 16.01 22.37 -0.28
N LEU A 431 14.92 21.66 -0.05
CA LEU A 431 13.57 22.19 0.00
C LEU A 431 13.28 22.72 1.40
N ALA A 432 13.07 24.03 1.51
CA ALA A 432 12.74 24.70 2.76
C ALA A 432 11.25 24.64 3.10
N VAL A 433 10.92 24.09 4.27
CA VAL A 433 9.54 23.87 4.69
C VAL A 433 9.17 24.70 5.93
N SER A 434 8.12 25.53 5.80
CA SER A 434 7.50 26.25 6.91
C SER A 434 6.31 25.50 7.51
N ALA A 435 5.96 25.85 8.76
CA ALA A 435 4.91 25.22 9.54
C ALA A 435 3.60 26.00 9.49
N LEU A 436 2.51 25.27 9.26
CA LEU A 436 1.14 25.77 9.30
C LEU A 436 0.40 25.26 10.55
N SER A 437 -0.54 26.09 10.98
CA SER A 437 -1.60 25.75 11.93
C SER A 437 -2.75 25.02 11.25
N SER A 438 -3.63 24.39 12.05
CA SER A 438 -4.84 23.70 11.55
C SER A 438 -5.84 24.60 10.79
N ASN A 439 -5.66 25.91 10.86
CA ASN A 439 -6.45 26.87 10.08
C ASN A 439 -5.79 27.23 8.73
N GLY A 440 -4.72 26.53 8.32
CA GLY A 440 -3.95 26.81 7.11
C GLY A 440 -3.09 28.08 7.16
N ASN A 441 -2.99 28.73 8.33
CA ASN A 441 -2.18 29.93 8.52
C ASN A 441 -0.77 29.57 8.98
N LEU A 442 0.21 30.37 8.57
CA LEU A 442 1.59 30.27 9.05
C LEU A 442 1.63 30.30 10.59
N ALA A 443 2.24 29.29 11.20
CA ALA A 443 2.35 29.20 12.65
C ALA A 443 3.23 30.34 13.19
N SER A 444 2.93 30.83 14.39
CA SER A 444 3.58 32.05 14.93
C SER A 444 5.10 31.93 15.11
N PHE A 445 5.61 30.71 15.30
CA PHE A 445 7.04 30.39 15.41
C PHE A 445 7.68 30.10 14.05
N SER A 446 6.91 29.86 12.99
CA SER A 446 7.47 29.38 11.73
C SER A 446 8.35 30.45 11.08
N THR A 447 9.56 30.06 10.75
CA THR A 447 10.42 30.87 9.87
C THR A 447 9.91 30.80 8.44
N SER A 448 9.96 31.92 7.74
CA SER A 448 9.66 32.03 6.31
C SER A 448 10.75 32.88 5.64
N GLY A 449 10.69 33.12 4.33
CA GLY A 449 11.62 34.03 3.67
C GLY A 449 12.01 33.64 2.26
N ILE A 450 13.05 34.31 1.75
CA ILE A 450 13.61 34.03 0.43
C ILE A 450 14.19 32.62 0.43
N GLY A 451 13.79 31.80 -0.55
CA GLY A 451 14.21 30.41 -0.67
C GLY A 451 13.29 29.41 0.03
N LEU A 452 12.16 29.86 0.58
CA LEU A 452 11.11 28.96 1.08
C LEU A 452 10.56 28.16 -0.10
N PHE A 453 10.44 26.83 0.02
CA PHE A 453 9.87 25.97 -1.01
C PHE A 453 8.35 25.87 -0.87
N CYS A 454 7.85 25.38 0.27
CA CYS A 454 6.42 25.26 0.53
C CYS A 454 6.14 25.30 2.04
N SER A 455 4.86 25.19 2.38
CA SER A 455 4.39 25.09 3.77
C SER A 455 3.63 23.80 4.00
N ALA A 456 3.73 23.25 5.22
CA ALA A 456 3.07 22.01 5.62
C ALA A 456 2.62 22.06 7.09
N PRO A 457 1.76 21.13 7.55
CA PRO A 457 1.29 21.09 8.93
C PRO A 457 2.45 20.98 9.94
N GLY A 458 2.51 21.88 10.92
CA GLY A 458 3.58 21.87 11.91
C GLY A 458 3.21 22.38 13.30
N GLU A 459 1.96 22.77 13.55
CA GLU A 459 1.46 23.14 14.88
C GLU A 459 0.40 22.12 15.34
N GLY A 460 0.56 21.59 16.56
CA GLY A 460 -0.33 20.61 17.17
C GLY A 460 -0.28 19.23 16.51
N ILE A 461 0.91 18.80 16.05
CA ILE A 461 1.09 17.54 15.33
C ILE A 461 1.21 16.38 16.32
N TRP A 462 0.43 15.33 16.09
CA TRP A 462 0.55 14.06 16.80
C TRP A 462 1.55 13.15 16.08
N CYS A 463 2.41 12.50 16.85
CA CYS A 463 3.45 11.61 16.37
C CYS A 463 3.78 10.53 17.41
N ALA A 464 4.55 9.53 16.99
CA ALA A 464 5.16 8.57 17.89
C ALA A 464 6.15 9.25 18.85
N ASP A 465 6.27 8.69 20.04
CA ASP A 465 7.27 9.05 21.05
C ASP A 465 8.07 7.80 21.39
N ALA A 466 9.33 7.91 21.79
CA ALA A 466 10.14 6.74 22.10
C ALA A 466 9.46 5.88 23.18
N VAL A 467 9.51 4.55 23.04
CA VAL A 467 8.72 3.65 23.88
C VAL A 467 9.16 3.73 25.34
N GLY A 468 8.19 3.87 26.24
CA GLY A 468 8.41 3.75 27.66
C GLY A 468 9.02 5.00 28.32
N ALA A 469 10.14 4.84 29.04
CA ALA A 469 10.69 5.89 29.91
C ALA A 469 11.61 6.88 29.17
N ASP A 470 11.96 6.55 27.92
CA ASP A 470 12.84 7.34 27.08
C ASP A 470 12.05 8.29 26.15
N GLY A 471 10.72 8.26 26.19
CA GLY A 471 9.86 9.24 25.51
C GLY A 471 9.74 10.57 26.26
N PHE A 472 9.33 11.62 25.55
CA PHE A 472 8.95 12.92 26.12
C PHE A 472 7.80 12.82 27.13
N ALA A 473 6.88 11.88 26.91
CA ALA A 473 5.74 11.60 27.75
C ALA A 473 5.73 10.16 28.26
N SER A 474 4.88 9.87 29.25
CA SER A 474 4.75 8.51 29.80
C SER A 474 3.99 7.53 28.88
N GLY A 475 3.65 7.94 27.67
CA GLY A 475 3.03 7.10 26.65
C GLY A 475 3.80 7.25 25.35
N ASP A 476 3.61 6.30 24.43
CA ASP A 476 4.43 6.15 23.23
C ASP A 476 3.97 7.09 22.08
N THR A 477 3.33 8.21 22.44
CA THR A 477 2.87 9.27 21.50
C THR A 477 2.92 10.64 22.18
N THR A 478 3.14 11.68 21.38
CA THR A 478 3.18 13.06 21.87
C THR A 478 2.54 14.04 20.86
N GLN A 479 2.15 15.21 21.36
CA GLN A 479 1.69 16.33 20.54
C GLN A 479 2.73 17.46 20.59
N ILE A 480 3.17 17.93 19.43
CA ILE A 480 4.32 18.84 19.34
C ILE A 480 4.16 19.89 18.24
N ASP A 481 4.91 20.97 18.38
CA ASP A 481 4.97 22.11 17.47
C ASP A 481 6.38 22.26 16.89
N GLY A 482 6.48 22.55 15.60
CA GLY A 482 7.74 22.87 14.94
C GLY A 482 7.74 22.67 13.43
N THR A 483 8.57 23.44 12.73
CA THR A 483 8.94 23.18 11.33
C THR A 483 9.63 21.82 11.17
N SER A 484 10.19 21.28 12.25
CA SER A 484 10.70 19.91 12.37
C SER A 484 9.65 18.82 12.11
N PHE A 485 8.35 19.14 12.23
CA PHE A 485 7.25 18.20 11.99
C PHE A 485 6.48 18.52 10.70
N ALA A 486 6.69 19.72 10.13
CA ALA A 486 6.22 20.06 8.79
C ALA A 486 7.10 19.47 7.69
N SER A 487 8.42 19.57 7.84
CA SER A 487 9.40 19.01 6.90
C SER A 487 9.27 17.50 6.62
N PRO A 488 9.06 16.60 7.61
CA PRO A 488 8.88 15.18 7.33
C PRO A 488 7.57 14.90 6.56
N TYR A 489 6.51 15.68 6.75
CA TYR A 489 5.32 15.52 5.92
C TYR A 489 5.61 15.80 4.44
N VAL A 490 6.37 16.85 4.12
CA VAL A 490 6.80 17.11 2.74
C VAL A 490 7.72 16.01 2.21
N ALA A 491 8.64 15.50 3.05
CA ALA A 491 9.48 14.36 2.69
C ALA A 491 8.66 13.10 2.39
N GLY A 492 7.58 12.86 3.14
CA GLY A 492 6.66 11.76 2.89
C GLY A 492 5.80 11.96 1.64
N VAL A 493 5.34 13.18 1.34
CA VAL A 493 4.68 13.47 0.06
C VAL A 493 5.62 13.19 -1.12
N ALA A 494 6.89 13.58 -1.03
CA ALA A 494 7.88 13.22 -2.04
C ALA A 494 8.05 11.70 -2.16
N ALA A 495 8.02 10.96 -1.04
CA ALA A 495 8.06 9.50 -1.07
C ALA A 495 6.83 8.88 -1.76
N LEU A 496 5.63 9.44 -1.58
CA LEU A 496 4.43 9.03 -2.32
C LEU A 496 4.60 9.26 -3.82
N VAL A 497 5.13 10.42 -4.24
CA VAL A 497 5.42 10.72 -5.65
C VAL A 497 6.41 9.71 -6.24
N TYR A 498 7.53 9.45 -5.56
CA TYR A 498 8.48 8.42 -5.97
C TYR A 498 7.90 7.00 -5.99
N SER A 499 6.85 6.74 -5.22
CA SER A 499 6.17 5.44 -5.22
C SER A 499 5.28 5.24 -6.45
N MET A 500 4.93 6.33 -7.15
CA MET A 500 4.23 6.27 -8.44
C MET A 500 5.22 6.02 -9.58
N ASP A 501 6.37 6.70 -9.55
CA ASP A 501 7.46 6.49 -10.50
C ASP A 501 8.83 6.69 -9.80
N PRO A 502 9.55 5.59 -9.49
CA PRO A 502 10.86 5.65 -8.87
C PRO A 502 11.98 6.21 -9.77
N SER A 503 11.73 6.37 -11.07
CA SER A 503 12.69 6.86 -12.07
C SER A 503 12.83 8.37 -12.10
N LEU A 504 11.82 9.09 -11.56
CA LEU A 504 11.82 10.55 -11.46
C LEU A 504 13.11 11.08 -10.83
N THR A 505 13.55 12.23 -11.33
CA THR A 505 14.65 12.98 -10.75
C THR A 505 14.17 13.85 -9.57
N PRO A 506 15.07 14.26 -8.66
CA PRO A 506 14.71 15.20 -7.59
C PRO A 506 14.09 16.50 -8.10
N ASP A 507 14.53 16.99 -9.26
CA ASP A 507 14.01 18.23 -9.85
C ASP A 507 12.57 18.04 -10.38
N GLU A 508 12.24 16.88 -10.95
CA GLU A 508 10.89 16.54 -11.39
C GLU A 508 9.94 16.38 -10.20
N VAL A 509 10.36 15.67 -9.15
CA VAL A 509 9.56 15.53 -7.92
C VAL A 509 9.34 16.89 -7.24
N GLU A 510 10.38 17.74 -7.19
CA GLU A 510 10.25 19.13 -6.70
C GLU A 510 9.23 19.92 -7.52
N GLN A 511 9.29 19.82 -8.86
CA GLN A 511 8.40 20.54 -9.76
C GLN A 511 6.95 20.06 -9.62
N ILE A 512 6.71 18.75 -9.55
CA ILE A 512 5.39 18.16 -9.33
C ILE A 512 4.79 18.71 -8.03
N MET A 513 5.53 18.66 -6.92
CA MET A 513 5.07 19.18 -5.63
C MET A 513 4.85 20.70 -5.65
N ALA A 514 5.64 21.46 -6.41
CA ALA A 514 5.48 22.90 -6.57
C ALA A 514 4.19 23.26 -7.35
N ASP A 515 3.94 22.58 -8.47
CA ASP A 515 2.81 22.85 -9.36
C ASP A 515 1.46 22.43 -8.77
N THR A 516 1.49 21.48 -7.83
CA THR A 516 0.30 20.89 -7.19
C THR A 516 0.02 21.47 -5.81
N ALA A 517 0.93 22.27 -5.25
CA ALA A 517 0.71 22.94 -3.98
C ALA A 517 -0.52 23.85 -4.04
N VAL A 518 -1.31 23.84 -2.96
CA VAL A 518 -2.46 24.74 -2.82
C VAL A 518 -1.94 26.13 -2.49
N ASP A 519 -2.01 27.02 -3.47
CA ASP A 519 -1.59 28.42 -3.35
C ASP A 519 -2.17 29.11 -2.09
N ARG A 520 -1.30 29.79 -1.35
CA ARG A 520 -1.62 30.54 -0.13
C ARG A 520 -0.92 31.89 -0.17
N GLY A 521 -1.63 32.93 0.25
CA GLY A 521 -1.08 34.28 0.29
C GLY A 521 -1.23 35.00 -1.05
N SER A 522 -0.11 35.45 -1.62
CA SER A 522 -0.10 36.11 -2.92
C SER A 522 -0.09 35.07 -4.02
N SER A 523 -0.78 35.32 -5.13
CA SER A 523 -0.89 34.29 -6.17
C SER A 523 0.46 33.86 -6.74
N GLY A 524 0.67 32.54 -6.78
CA GLY A 524 1.92 31.89 -7.17
C GLY A 524 2.94 31.91 -6.04
N TYR A 525 4.22 31.85 -6.39
CA TYR A 525 5.28 31.86 -5.38
C TYR A 525 5.28 33.13 -4.52
N ASP A 526 5.32 32.96 -3.19
CA ASP A 526 5.65 34.02 -2.27
C ASP A 526 6.60 33.59 -1.14
N THR A 527 7.23 34.55 -0.48
CA THR A 527 8.22 34.26 0.58
C THR A 527 7.58 33.90 1.92
N GLN A 528 6.26 33.95 2.06
CA GLN A 528 5.54 33.65 3.29
C GLN A 528 5.06 32.19 3.32
N TYR A 529 4.62 31.65 2.19
CA TYR A 529 4.09 30.29 2.05
C TYR A 529 4.86 29.43 1.04
N GLY A 530 5.77 30.00 0.26
CA GLY A 530 6.48 29.29 -0.81
C GLY A 530 5.56 29.14 -2.02
N TRP A 531 5.52 27.94 -2.60
CA TRP A 531 4.53 27.53 -3.60
C TRP A 531 3.14 27.30 -3.02
N GLY A 532 3.00 27.24 -1.69
CA GLY A 532 1.72 27.07 -1.00
C GLY A 532 1.74 25.93 0.00
N PHE A 533 0.55 25.46 0.37
CA PHE A 533 0.36 24.29 1.21
C PHE A 533 0.57 23.03 0.36
N VAL A 534 1.54 22.17 0.73
CA VAL A 534 1.75 20.87 0.07
C VAL A 534 0.46 20.03 0.00
N ASN A 535 0.20 19.39 -1.13
CA ASN A 535 -0.98 18.57 -1.37
C ASN A 535 -0.56 17.17 -1.83
N ALA A 536 -0.88 16.14 -1.04
CA ALA A 536 -0.45 14.78 -1.31
C ALA A 536 -1.22 14.18 -2.50
N GLN A 537 -2.55 14.35 -2.52
CA GLN A 537 -3.39 13.80 -3.59
C GLN A 537 -3.02 14.37 -4.96
N ALA A 538 -3.01 15.69 -5.08
CA ALA A 538 -2.71 16.35 -6.34
C ALA A 538 -1.29 16.02 -6.83
N ALA A 539 -0.32 15.88 -5.92
CA ALA A 539 1.05 15.49 -6.27
C ALA A 539 1.11 14.08 -6.87
N VAL A 540 0.44 13.09 -6.29
CA VAL A 540 0.43 11.72 -6.85
C VAL A 540 -0.42 11.60 -8.11
N GLU A 541 -1.50 12.38 -8.24
CA GLU A 541 -2.33 12.44 -9.46
C GLU A 541 -1.61 13.09 -10.64
N ALA A 542 -0.63 13.95 -10.37
CA ALA A 542 0.15 14.65 -11.39
C ALA A 542 1.32 13.82 -11.94
N VAL A 543 1.61 12.66 -11.36
CA VAL A 543 2.60 11.72 -11.92
C VAL A 543 1.97 11.04 -13.13
N ASP A 544 2.36 11.50 -14.32
CA ASP A 544 2.05 10.82 -15.57
C ASP A 544 2.95 9.58 -15.63
N VAL A 545 2.41 8.41 -15.26
CA VAL A 545 3.14 7.15 -15.40
C VAL A 545 3.19 6.86 -16.90
N GLU A 546 4.23 7.36 -17.58
CA GLU A 546 4.45 7.03 -18.99
C GLU A 546 4.54 5.51 -19.09
N THR A 547 3.54 4.91 -19.73
CA THR A 547 3.59 3.48 -20.03
C THR A 547 4.61 3.33 -21.15
N PRO A 548 5.75 2.63 -20.95
CA PRO A 548 6.74 2.48 -22.00
C PRO A 548 6.05 1.89 -23.23
N CYS A 549 6.16 2.56 -24.38
CA CYS A 549 5.55 2.03 -25.58
C CYS A 549 6.28 0.75 -26.00
N VAL A 550 5.54 -0.27 -26.43
CA VAL A 550 6.10 -1.60 -26.72
C VAL A 550 7.26 -1.48 -27.72
N GLY A 551 8.47 -1.86 -27.30
CA GLY A 551 9.69 -1.79 -28.12
C GLY A 551 10.64 -0.63 -27.80
N ASP A 552 10.28 0.29 -26.90
CA ASP A 552 11.21 1.25 -26.30
C ASP A 552 11.96 0.55 -25.15
N ILE A 553 13.08 -0.08 -25.50
CA ILE A 553 13.86 -0.94 -24.60
C ILE A 553 14.76 -0.08 -23.70
N ASP A 554 15.22 1.07 -24.20
CA ASP A 554 16.09 1.97 -23.44
C ASP A 554 15.35 3.11 -22.71
N GLY A 555 14.02 3.17 -22.83
CA GLY A 555 13.14 4.07 -22.10
C GLY A 555 13.29 5.54 -22.51
N ASN A 556 13.67 5.80 -23.76
CA ASN A 556 13.93 7.15 -24.26
C ASN A 556 12.71 7.82 -24.92
N ASN A 557 11.54 7.19 -24.84
CA ASN A 557 10.27 7.61 -25.42
C ASN A 557 10.26 7.58 -26.96
N ALA A 558 11.09 6.72 -27.54
CA ALA A 558 11.11 6.43 -28.98
C ALA A 558 11.67 5.03 -29.26
N VAL A 559 10.96 4.27 -30.07
CA VAL A 559 11.47 3.03 -30.64
C VAL A 559 12.39 3.37 -31.81
N ASP A 560 13.70 3.31 -31.59
CA ASP A 560 14.71 3.72 -32.55
C ASP A 560 15.78 2.66 -32.82
N VAL A 561 16.90 3.08 -33.42
CA VAL A 561 17.97 2.16 -33.80
C VAL A 561 18.72 1.59 -32.59
N ASN A 562 18.70 2.28 -31.44
CA ASN A 562 19.36 1.83 -30.22
C ASN A 562 18.60 0.64 -29.63
N ASP A 563 17.28 0.65 -29.65
CA ASP A 563 16.46 -0.49 -29.22
C ASP A 563 16.69 -1.71 -30.11
N VAL A 564 16.74 -1.50 -31.44
CA VAL A 564 17.09 -2.57 -32.39
C VAL A 564 18.47 -3.17 -32.07
N LEU A 565 19.44 -2.33 -31.68
CA LEU A 565 20.79 -2.76 -31.37
C LEU A 565 20.85 -3.51 -30.03
N SER A 566 20.13 -3.06 -29.01
CA SER A 566 19.97 -3.77 -27.73
C SER A 566 19.37 -5.15 -27.96
N LEU A 567 18.26 -5.21 -28.68
CA LEU A 567 17.57 -6.46 -29.01
C LEU A 567 18.48 -7.43 -29.78
N ILE A 568 19.15 -6.97 -30.85
CA ILE A 568 20.09 -7.81 -31.61
C ILE A 568 21.24 -8.33 -30.71
N SER A 569 21.67 -7.53 -29.74
CA SER A 569 22.76 -7.92 -28.83
C SER A 569 22.35 -9.00 -27.82
N ALA A 570 21.04 -9.09 -27.52
CA ALA A 570 20.46 -10.03 -26.58
C ALA A 570 19.96 -11.34 -27.23
N PHE A 571 20.11 -11.50 -28.56
CA PHE A 571 19.62 -12.68 -29.31
C PHE A 571 19.99 -14.02 -28.67
N GLY A 572 18.97 -14.80 -28.31
CA GLY A 572 19.11 -16.11 -27.70
C GLY A 572 18.13 -16.34 -26.55
N PRO A 573 18.27 -17.49 -25.85
CA PRO A 573 17.44 -17.80 -24.70
C PRO A 573 17.66 -16.75 -23.62
N CYS A 574 16.58 -16.16 -23.16
CA CYS A 574 16.61 -15.17 -22.12
C CYS A 574 15.47 -15.43 -21.14
N GLN A 575 15.71 -15.22 -19.86
CA GLN A 575 14.68 -15.36 -18.85
C GLN A 575 14.61 -14.02 -18.14
N SER A 576 13.55 -13.25 -18.42
CA SER A 576 13.32 -11.92 -17.84
C SER A 576 14.30 -10.84 -18.33
N CYS A 577 14.40 -10.61 -19.64
CA CYS A 577 15.08 -9.41 -20.16
C CYS A 577 14.13 -8.53 -20.97
N ASP A 578 14.42 -7.24 -20.93
CA ASP A 578 13.62 -6.19 -21.56
C ASP A 578 13.58 -6.34 -23.09
N GLU A 579 14.50 -7.11 -23.68
CA GLU A 579 14.57 -7.41 -25.11
C GLU A 579 13.66 -8.56 -25.59
N ASP A 580 13.06 -9.35 -24.69
CA ASP A 580 12.10 -10.44 -25.00
C ASP A 580 10.68 -9.86 -25.06
N LEU A 581 10.38 -9.14 -26.15
CA LEU A 581 9.18 -8.33 -26.31
C LEU A 581 7.89 -9.15 -26.46
N ASP A 582 7.98 -10.45 -26.77
CA ASP A 582 6.84 -11.37 -26.81
C ASP A 582 6.84 -12.40 -25.66
N ASP A 583 7.74 -12.24 -24.68
CA ASP A 583 7.87 -13.05 -23.46
C ASP A 583 7.95 -14.56 -23.71
N ASN A 584 8.46 -14.98 -24.88
CA ASN A 584 8.52 -16.40 -25.24
C ASN A 584 9.71 -17.14 -24.58
N GLY A 585 10.54 -16.43 -23.81
CA GLY A 585 11.75 -16.94 -23.18
C GLY A 585 12.98 -16.92 -24.09
N ALA A 586 12.91 -16.19 -25.20
CA ALA A 586 14.01 -16.02 -26.13
C ALA A 586 13.87 -14.75 -26.96
N VAL A 587 14.94 -13.95 -26.95
CA VAL A 587 15.08 -12.84 -27.89
C VAL A 587 15.38 -13.39 -29.27
N ASP A 588 14.41 -13.30 -30.18
CA ASP A 588 14.47 -13.82 -31.52
C ASP A 588 13.92 -12.85 -32.58
N VAL A 589 13.57 -13.40 -33.74
CA VAL A 589 13.13 -12.60 -34.89
C VAL A 589 11.75 -11.99 -34.66
N ASN A 590 10.92 -12.60 -33.82
CA ASN A 590 9.59 -12.08 -33.49
C ASN A 590 9.72 -10.77 -32.70
N ASP A 591 10.66 -10.68 -31.77
CA ASP A 591 10.93 -9.44 -31.03
C ASP A 591 11.40 -8.32 -31.96
N ILE A 592 12.27 -8.64 -32.94
CA ILE A 592 12.65 -7.66 -33.99
C ILE A 592 11.41 -7.16 -34.74
N LEU A 593 10.48 -8.06 -35.08
CA LEU A 593 9.28 -7.70 -35.84
C LEU A 593 8.32 -6.85 -35.00
N THR A 594 8.18 -7.17 -33.71
CA THR A 594 7.43 -6.38 -32.73
C THR A 594 8.02 -4.98 -32.61
N LEU A 595 9.33 -4.88 -32.40
CA LEU A 595 10.04 -3.60 -32.30
C LEU A 595 9.90 -2.77 -33.59
N ILE A 596 10.16 -3.35 -34.77
CA ILE A 596 10.02 -2.63 -36.05
C ILE A 596 8.58 -2.18 -36.29
N GLY A 597 7.59 -2.93 -35.80
CA GLY A 597 6.18 -2.57 -35.87
C GLY A 597 5.85 -1.27 -35.15
N ASN A 598 6.63 -0.94 -34.12
CA ASN A 598 6.46 0.25 -33.28
C ASN A 598 7.52 1.34 -33.53
N TYR A 599 8.35 1.20 -34.58
CA TYR A 599 9.47 2.11 -34.86
C TYR A 599 9.01 3.57 -35.07
N GLY A 600 9.45 4.47 -34.19
CA GLY A 600 9.04 5.86 -34.16
C GLY A 600 8.96 6.41 -32.73
N PRO A 601 8.62 7.70 -32.57
CA PRO A 601 8.30 8.25 -31.24
C PRO A 601 7.09 7.52 -30.64
N CYS A 602 7.08 7.30 -29.33
CA CYS A 602 5.88 6.83 -28.65
C CYS A 602 4.78 7.91 -28.74
N GLU A 603 3.52 7.51 -28.99
CA GLU A 603 2.34 8.40 -29.11
C GLU A 603 1.35 8.22 -27.96
#